data_AF-A0A376W0Z2-F1
#
_entry.id   AF-A0A376W0Z2-F1
#
_cell.length_a   1.000
_cell.length_b   1.000
_cell.length_c   1.000
_cell.angle_alpha   90.00
_cell.angle_beta   90.00
_cell.angle_gamma   90.00
#
_symmetry.space_group_name_H-M   'P 1'
#
loop_
_entity.id
_entity.type
_entity.pdbx_description
1 polymer ?
#
loop_
_entity_poly.entity_id
_entity_poly.type
_entity_poly.pdbx_seq_one_letter_code
_entity_poly.pdbx_strand_id
1 'polypeptide(L)' 'MGFEGRAARIARVHQFGEVSLVSAGNAVRYPQRELLGFSEADRQKVTEIIINNLWRNTR' A
#
# COMPACT_ATOMS: atom_id res chain seq x y z
N MET A 1 15.26 2.65 3.07
CA MET A 1 14.31 3.77 3.32
C MET A 1 12.99 3.17 3.76
N GLY A 2 12.74 3.08 5.06
CA GLY A 2 11.48 2.59 5.62
C GLY A 2 10.84 3.68 6.47
N PHE A 3 9.51 3.83 6.40
CA PHE A 3 8.78 4.65 7.37
C PHE A 3 8.77 3.89 8.70
N GLU A 4 9.46 4.41 9.72
CA GLU A 4 9.43 3.89 11.08
C GLU A 4 8.72 4.86 12.05
N GLY A 5 8.49 4.41 13.28
CA GLY A 5 7.95 5.23 14.37
C GLY A 5 6.56 5.83 14.10
N ARG A 6 6.37 7.10 14.48
CA ARG A 6 5.07 7.78 14.43
C ARG A 6 4.52 7.88 13.01
N ALA A 7 5.37 8.17 12.03
CA ALA A 7 4.95 8.29 10.64
C ALA A 7 4.44 6.94 10.09
N ALA A 8 5.12 5.84 10.42
CA ALA A 8 4.67 4.49 10.06
C ALA A 8 3.30 4.15 10.65
N ARG A 9 3.08 4.53 11.92
CA ARG A 9 1.79 4.34 12.59
C ARG A 9 0.67 5.14 11.92
N ILE A 10 0.92 6.42 11.61
CA ILE A 10 -0.04 7.27 10.90
C ILE A 10 -0.36 6.65 9.54
N ALA A 11 0.67 6.25 8.78
CA ALA A 11 0.49 5.62 7.49
C ALA A 11 -0.40 4.37 7.58
N ARG A 12 -0.17 3.47 8.54
CA ARG A 12 -1.02 2.29 8.76
C ARG A 12 -2.46 2.64 9.11
N VAL A 13 -2.67 3.57 10.04
CA VAL A 13 -4.03 4.00 10.43
C VAL A 13 -4.83 4.47 9.22
N HIS A 14 -4.23 5.30 8.37
CA HIS A 14 -4.88 5.77 7.16
C HIS A 14 -5.00 4.70 6.07
N GLN A 15 -3.99 3.82 5.93
CA GLN A 15 -3.98 2.78 4.89
C GLN A 15 -5.07 1.73 5.11
N PHE A 16 -5.32 1.36 6.36
CA PHE A 16 -6.25 0.29 6.72
C PHE A 16 -7.56 0.79 7.36
N GLY A 17 -7.75 2.11 7.45
CA GLY A 17 -8.96 2.68 8.05
C GLY A 17 -9.11 2.33 9.54
N GLU A 18 -8.00 2.35 10.28
CA GLU A 18 -7.98 2.04 11.70
C GLU A 18 -8.54 3.19 12.55
N VAL A 19 -8.70 2.91 13.84
CA VAL A 19 -9.10 3.92 14.83
C VAL A 19 -7.86 4.59 15.41
N SER A 20 -7.82 5.92 15.45
CA SER A 20 -6.78 6.68 16.16
C SER A 20 -7.36 7.93 16.82
N LEU A 21 -6.67 8.41 17.85
CA LEU A 21 -6.99 9.66 18.53
C LEU A 21 -6.80 10.85 17.57
N VAL A 22 -7.80 11.73 17.54
CA VAL A 22 -7.74 13.05 16.87
C VAL A 22 -7.49 14.17 17.87
N SER A 23 -7.86 13.94 19.14
CA SER A 23 -7.53 14.78 20.29
C SER A 23 -7.60 13.94 21.57
N ALA A 24 -7.25 14.53 22.71
CA ALA A 24 -7.33 13.84 23.99
C ALA A 24 -8.77 13.33 24.24
N GLY A 25 -8.92 12.02 24.45
CA GLY A 25 -10.22 11.37 24.70
C GLY A 25 -11.11 11.16 23.47
N ASN A 26 -10.74 11.69 22.30
CA ASN A 26 -11.55 11.56 21.09
C ASN A 26 -10.85 10.69 20.05
N ALA A 27 -11.43 9.54 19.76
CA ALA A 27 -10.97 8.61 18.73
C ALA A 27 -11.98 8.54 17.58
N VAL A 28 -11.49 8.46 16.35
CA VAL A 28 -12.33 8.25 15.16
C VAL A 28 -11.76 7.12 14.33
N ARG A 29 -12.65 6.43 13.60
CA ARG A 29 -12.25 5.53 12.52
C ARG A 29 -11.91 6.37 11.29
N TYR A 30 -10.72 6.18 10.75
CA TYR A 30 -10.33 6.84 9.50
C TYR A 30 -10.94 6.10 8.30
N PRO A 31 -11.29 6.81 7.21
CA PRO A 31 -11.63 6.14 5.96
C PRO A 31 -10.39 5.39 5.45
N GLN A 32 -10.60 4.16 4.99
CA GLN A 32 -9.54 3.37 4.37
C GLN A 32 -9.11 4.03 3.06
N ARG A 33 -7.80 4.26 2.91
CA ARG A 33 -7.22 4.74 1.65
C ARG A 33 -7.01 3.56 0.71
N GLU A 34 -8.05 3.21 -0.02
CA GLU A 34 -7.92 2.30 -1.15
C GLU A 34 -6.91 2.88 -2.14
N LEU A 35 -5.86 2.11 -2.43
CA LEU A 35 -5.05 2.42 -3.57
C LEU A 35 -5.93 2.16 -4.79
N LEU A 36 -5.89 3.06 -5.78
CA LEU A 36 -6.53 2.83 -7.09
C LEU A 36 -6.03 1.53 -7.76
N GLY A 37 -4.96 0.94 -7.18
CA GLY A 37 -4.52 -0.41 -7.47
C GLY A 37 -4.01 -0.53 -8.89
N PHE A 38 -3.61 -1.75 -9.22
CA PHE A 38 -3.44 -2.12 -10.61
C PHE A 38 -4.75 -2.69 -11.12
N SER A 39 -5.22 -2.15 -12.24
CA SER A 39 -6.28 -2.81 -13.01
C SER A 39 -5.83 -4.21 -13.42
N GLU A 40 -6.77 -5.06 -13.84
CA GLU A 40 -6.40 -6.38 -14.35
C GLU A 40 -5.41 -6.29 -15.53
N ALA A 41 -5.57 -5.28 -16.39
CA ALA A 41 -4.66 -5.00 -17.49
C ALA A 41 -3.26 -4.59 -17.01
N ASP A 42 -3.18 -3.80 -15.93
CA ASP A 42 -1.89 -3.43 -15.34
C ASP A 42 -1.19 -4.65 -14.73
N ARG A 43 -1.94 -5.52 -14.04
CA ARG A 43 -1.42 -6.77 -13.46
C ARG A 43 -0.89 -7.70 -14.54
N GLN A 44 -1.61 -7.81 -15.65
CA GLN A 44 -1.20 -8.63 -16.78
C GLN A 44 0.10 -8.09 -17.39
N LYS A 45 0.19 -6.77 -17.64
CA LYS A 45 1.43 -6.13 -18.12
C LYS A 45 2.62 -6.35 -17.21
N VAL A 46 2.45 -6.14 -15.90
CA VAL A 46 3.53 -6.38 -14.92
C VAL A 46 3.97 -7.85 -14.95
N THR A 47 3.03 -8.77 -15.02
CA THR A 47 3.31 -10.22 -15.10
C THR A 47 4.10 -10.56 -16.35
N GLU A 48 3.70 -10.06 -17.52
CA GLU A 48 4.41 -10.24 -18.78
C GLU A 48 5.83 -9.68 -18.72
N ILE A 49 6.02 -8.48 -18.16
CA ILE A 49 7.34 -7.88 -17.96
C ILE A 49 8.22 -8.79 -17.10
N ILE A 50 7.70 -9.30 -15.96
CA ILE A 50 8.46 -10.18 -15.07
C ILE A 50 8.88 -11.44 -15.81
N ILE A 51 7.94 -12.14 -16.46
CA ILE A 51 8.19 -13.38 -17.19
C ILE A 51 9.24 -13.16 -18.28
N ASN A 52 9.08 -12.11 -19.10
CA ASN A 52 10.01 -11.82 -20.18
C ASN A 52 11.44 -11.53 -19.68
N ASN A 53 11.58 -10.86 -18.53
CA ASN A 53 12.89 -10.60 -17.94
C ASN A 53 13.53 -11.85 -17.33
N LEU A 54 12.74 -12.74 -16.71
CA LEU A 54 13.24 -14.03 -16.22
C LEU A 54 13.74 -14.89 -17.37
N TRP A 55 13.00 -14.97 -18.48
CA TRP A 55 13.43 -15.70 -19.68
C TRP A 55 14.69 -15.11 -20.31
N ARG A 56 14.81 -13.78 -20.35
CA ARG A 56 16.01 -13.10 -20.88
C ARG A 56 17.26 -13.36 -20.05
N ASN A 57 17.15 -13.43 -18.73
CA ASN A 57 18.29 -13.63 -17.83
C ASN A 57 18.71 -15.09 -17.64
N THR A 58 17.99 -16.04 -18.24
CA THR A 58 18.30 -17.49 -18.17
C THR A 58 18.97 -18.00 -19.46
N ARG A 59 19.37 -17.10 -20.36
CA ARG A 59 20.19 -17.35 -21.56
C ARG A 59 21.49 -16.57 -21.46
#